data_AF-A0A1I3E691-F1
#
_entry.id   AF-A0A1I3E691-F1
#
_cell.length_a   1.000
_cell.length_b   1.000
_cell.length_c   1.000
_cell.angle_alpha   90.00
_cell.angle_beta   90.00
_cell.angle_gamma   90.00
#
_symmetry.space_group_name_H-M   'P 1'
#
loop_
_entity.id
_entity.type
_entity.pdbx_description
1 polymer ?
#
loop_
_entity_poly.entity_id
_entity_poly.type
_entity_poly.pdbx_seq_one_letter_code
_entity_poly.pdbx_strand_id
1 'polypeptide(L)'
;MKRIKLLTFLGMGSFILGACSADNSTSKAADSSEPVSSETVSSEEPGLDQLDETTKNELSKSKDEEINWDHIHLTKRQYKEYIAKLADSYDEPSENGEETITITSSKMIDDQTMEIMIHNTDTSDWSELTDQFFVLFIDTFTRQLYLHSDYAKGEDQPKIIIKDDTEHVLSEATDFIEMEESEE
;
A
#
# COMPACT_ATOMS: atom_id res chain seq x y z
N MET A 1 25.69 -27.72 -0.52
CA MET A 1 24.87 -28.89 -0.94
C MET A 1 24.63 -29.82 0.24
N LYS A 2 23.43 -29.86 0.82
CA LYS A 2 22.97 -30.95 1.71
C LYS A 2 21.44 -31.02 1.76
N ARG A 3 20.94 -31.88 0.86
CA ARG A 3 19.73 -32.74 0.83
C ARG A 3 18.51 -32.34 1.67
N ILE A 4 17.49 -31.89 0.95
CA ILE A 4 16.06 -31.86 1.29
C ILE A 4 15.56 -33.29 1.52
N LYS A 5 14.78 -33.50 2.60
CA LYS A 5 13.94 -34.69 2.79
C LYS A 5 12.49 -34.31 2.58
N LEU A 6 11.99 -34.70 1.41
CA LEU A 6 10.58 -34.74 1.03
C LEU A 6 9.92 -35.92 1.77
N LEU A 7 8.85 -35.68 2.53
CA LEU A 7 8.00 -36.75 3.06
C LEU A 7 6.57 -36.51 2.62
N THR A 8 6.23 -37.24 1.58
CA THR A 8 4.91 -37.53 1.05
C THR A 8 4.01 -38.12 2.13
N PHE A 9 2.81 -37.55 2.33
CA PHE A 9 1.68 -38.31 2.87
C PHE A 9 0.51 -38.23 1.90
N LEU A 10 0.22 -39.41 1.36
CA LEU A 10 -0.93 -39.76 0.53
C LEU A 10 -2.11 -40.02 1.48
N GLY A 11 -3.26 -39.40 1.24
CA GLY A 11 -4.43 -39.48 2.13
C GLY A 11 -5.76 -39.28 1.39
N MET A 12 -6.11 -40.31 0.64
CA MET A 12 -7.35 -40.59 -0.09
C MET A 12 -8.63 -40.51 0.78
N GLY A 13 -9.74 -39.95 0.27
CA GLY A 13 -11.08 -40.22 0.87
C GLY A 13 -12.23 -39.24 0.62
N SER A 14 -12.96 -39.46 -0.47
CA SER A 14 -14.43 -39.40 -0.65
C SER A 14 -15.28 -38.14 -0.41
N PHE A 15 -15.89 -37.72 -1.54
CA PHE A 15 -17.27 -37.27 -1.76
C PHE A 15 -18.28 -37.31 -0.60
N ILE A 16 -18.96 -36.17 -0.39
CA ILE A 16 -20.43 -36.13 -0.19
C ILE A 16 -21.00 -34.96 -1.01
N LEU A 17 -21.88 -35.29 -1.97
CA LEU A 17 -22.85 -34.37 -2.57
C LEU A 17 -23.96 -34.10 -1.56
N GLY A 18 -24.29 -32.84 -1.31
CA GLY A 18 -25.38 -32.41 -0.44
C GLY A 18 -26.22 -31.30 -1.07
N ALA A 19 -27.28 -31.74 -1.76
CA ALA A 19 -28.59 -31.11 -2.01
C ALA A 19 -28.73 -29.58 -2.14
N CYS A 20 -29.30 -29.19 -3.29
CA CYS A 20 -30.14 -27.99 -3.42
C CYS A 20 -31.27 -27.99 -2.38
N SER A 21 -31.55 -26.81 -1.83
CA SER A 21 -32.93 -26.43 -1.50
C SER A 21 -33.19 -25.07 -2.12
N ALA A 22 -33.99 -25.07 -3.18
CA ALA A 22 -34.75 -23.90 -3.57
C ALA A 22 -35.96 -23.85 -2.64
N ASP A 23 -36.21 -22.71 -2.00
CA ASP A 23 -37.58 -22.20 -1.92
C ASP A 23 -37.58 -20.68 -1.80
N ASN A 24 -38.54 -20.14 -2.53
CA ASN A 24 -38.71 -18.75 -2.91
C ASN A 24 -39.61 -18.07 -1.86
N SER A 25 -39.17 -16.95 -1.29
CA SER A 25 -40.08 -16.01 -0.64
C SER A 25 -39.62 -14.58 -0.89
N THR A 26 -40.37 -13.93 -1.77
CA THR A 26 -40.37 -12.50 -2.04
C THR A 26 -40.75 -11.71 -0.79
N SER A 27 -39.91 -10.75 -0.40
CA SER A 27 -40.39 -9.48 0.16
C SER A 27 -39.42 -8.37 -0.23
N LYS A 28 -39.95 -7.48 -1.07
CA LYS A 28 -39.34 -6.25 -1.58
C LYS A 28 -39.45 -5.17 -0.51
N ALA A 29 -38.33 -4.61 -0.08
CA ALA A 29 -38.25 -3.24 0.42
C ALA A 29 -36.83 -2.73 0.15
N ALA A 30 -36.77 -1.58 -0.52
CA ALA A 30 -35.57 -0.92 -0.97
C ALA A 30 -34.73 -0.46 0.23
N ASP A 31 -33.45 -0.74 0.20
CA ASP A 31 -32.45 0.18 0.72
C ASP A 31 -31.33 0.29 -0.30
N SER A 32 -30.94 1.53 -0.55
CA SER A 32 -30.10 1.96 -1.65
C SER A 32 -28.64 1.78 -1.25
N SER A 33 -28.09 0.59 -1.44
CA SER A 33 -26.65 0.43 -1.56
C SER A 33 -26.28 0.49 -3.03
N GLU A 34 -25.82 1.65 -3.46
CA GLU A 34 -25.00 1.73 -4.66
C GLU A 34 -23.84 0.74 -4.48
N PRO A 35 -23.64 -0.22 -5.39
CA PRO A 35 -22.38 -0.92 -5.42
C PRO A 35 -21.33 0.11 -5.81
N VAL A 36 -20.43 0.43 -4.88
CA VAL A 36 -19.19 1.15 -5.17
C VAL A 36 -18.57 0.43 -6.36
N SER A 37 -18.63 1.11 -7.50
CA SER A 37 -18.07 0.66 -8.75
C SER A 37 -16.56 0.66 -8.57
N SER A 38 -16.03 -0.47 -8.09
CA SER A 38 -14.65 -0.84 -8.33
C SER A 38 -14.48 -0.82 -9.84
N GLU A 39 -13.98 0.31 -10.35
CA GLU A 39 -13.62 0.40 -11.76
C GLU A 39 -12.55 -0.65 -11.99
N THR A 40 -12.92 -1.66 -12.79
CA THR A 40 -11.98 -2.62 -13.34
C THR A 40 -10.91 -1.82 -14.08
N VAL A 41 -9.74 -1.67 -13.46
CA VAL A 41 -8.55 -1.09 -14.09
C VAL A 41 -8.36 -1.80 -15.43
N SER A 42 -8.54 -1.06 -16.52
CA SER A 42 -8.42 -1.61 -17.86
C SER A 42 -6.98 -2.02 -18.09
N SER A 43 -6.75 -3.23 -18.60
CA SER A 43 -5.41 -3.74 -18.93
C SER A 43 -4.68 -2.93 -20.01
N GLU A 44 -5.33 -1.90 -20.58
CA GLU A 44 -4.79 -1.03 -21.62
C GLU A 44 -4.13 0.26 -21.08
N GLU A 45 -4.35 0.65 -19.82
CA GLU A 45 -3.64 1.80 -19.24
C GLU A 45 -2.13 1.56 -19.23
N PRO A 46 -1.24 2.56 -19.28
CA PRO A 46 0.21 2.36 -19.10
C PRO A 46 0.53 1.95 -17.66
N GLY A 47 1.61 1.17 -17.48
CA GLY A 47 2.07 0.64 -16.20
C GLY A 47 3.26 1.43 -15.69
N LEU A 48 3.83 1.02 -14.54
CA LEU A 48 5.01 1.68 -13.98
C LEU A 48 6.24 1.60 -14.86
N ASP A 49 6.36 0.57 -15.70
CA ASP A 49 7.41 0.42 -16.70
C ASP A 49 7.32 1.47 -17.83
N GLN A 50 6.17 2.14 -17.93
CA GLN A 50 5.81 3.08 -18.98
C GLN A 50 5.53 4.49 -18.44
N LEU A 51 6.18 4.86 -17.33
CA LEU A 51 6.20 6.27 -16.90
C LEU A 51 6.73 7.16 -18.04
N ASP A 52 6.16 8.34 -18.19
CA ASP A 52 6.69 9.33 -19.10
C ASP A 52 8.03 9.89 -18.58
N GLU A 53 8.82 10.46 -19.48
CA GLU A 53 10.17 10.93 -19.13
C GLU A 53 10.15 12.09 -18.15
N THR A 54 9.10 12.93 -18.15
CA THR A 54 8.99 14.04 -17.19
C THR A 54 8.79 13.49 -15.78
N THR A 55 7.82 12.59 -15.59
CA THR A 55 7.60 11.94 -14.29
C THR A 55 8.83 11.18 -13.80
N LYS A 56 9.51 10.42 -14.68
CA LYS A 56 10.75 9.72 -14.31
C LYS A 56 11.85 10.68 -13.84
N ASN A 57 12.05 11.78 -14.57
CA ASN A 57 13.08 12.75 -14.23
C ASN A 57 12.80 13.39 -12.87
N GLU A 58 11.55 13.77 -12.60
CA GLU A 58 11.15 14.35 -11.31
C GLU A 58 11.32 13.36 -10.14
N LEU A 59 10.90 12.10 -10.30
CA LEU A 59 11.04 11.08 -9.26
C LEU A 59 12.49 10.61 -9.06
N SER A 60 13.38 10.86 -10.02
CA SER A 60 14.81 10.53 -9.92
C SER A 60 15.65 11.61 -9.24
N LYS A 61 15.06 12.77 -8.92
CA LYS A 61 15.75 13.88 -8.28
C LYS A 61 16.34 13.47 -6.94
N SER A 62 17.55 13.96 -6.67
CA SER A 62 18.24 13.73 -5.41
C SER A 62 17.64 14.56 -4.27
N LYS A 63 18.04 14.28 -3.02
CA LYS A 63 17.57 15.00 -1.82
C LYS A 63 17.83 16.52 -1.83
N ASP A 64 18.75 16.98 -2.69
CA ASP A 64 19.12 18.39 -2.82
C ASP A 64 18.30 19.14 -3.89
N GLU A 65 17.43 18.42 -4.61
CA GLU A 65 16.61 18.98 -5.68
C GLU A 65 15.13 18.92 -5.31
N GLU A 66 14.44 20.05 -5.44
CA GLU A 66 13.01 20.12 -5.20
C GLU A 66 12.23 19.39 -6.32
N ILE A 67 11.36 18.48 -5.91
CA ILE A 67 10.43 17.77 -6.79
C ILE A 67 9.35 18.76 -7.23
N ASN A 68 9.15 18.90 -8.53
CA ASN A 68 8.01 19.64 -9.05
C ASN A 68 6.82 18.70 -9.20
N TRP A 69 5.93 18.72 -8.20
CA TRP A 69 4.78 17.81 -8.19
C TRP A 69 3.81 18.04 -9.35
N ASP A 70 3.69 19.26 -9.89
CA ASP A 70 2.84 19.54 -11.06
C ASP A 70 3.29 18.79 -12.33
N HIS A 71 4.53 18.31 -12.34
CA HIS A 71 5.11 17.53 -13.43
C HIS A 71 4.96 16.01 -13.24
N ILE A 72 4.49 15.58 -12.07
CA ILE A 72 4.23 14.18 -11.77
C ILE A 72 2.75 13.91 -12.01
N HIS A 73 2.47 12.87 -12.80
CA HIS A 73 1.13 12.34 -12.94
C HIS A 73 1.15 10.83 -13.12
N LEU A 74 0.39 10.11 -12.29
CA LEU A 74 0.28 8.65 -12.36
C LEU A 74 -1.12 8.21 -12.78
N THR A 75 -1.21 7.26 -13.70
CA THR A 75 -2.48 6.58 -13.95
C THR A 75 -2.92 5.75 -12.75
N LYS A 76 -4.20 5.36 -12.69
CA LYS A 76 -4.71 4.46 -11.65
C LYS A 76 -3.90 3.16 -11.60
N ARG A 77 -3.56 2.60 -12.77
CA ARG A 77 -2.71 1.41 -12.86
C ARG A 77 -1.31 1.67 -12.31
N GLN A 78 -0.65 2.77 -12.68
CA GLN A 78 0.69 3.11 -12.20
C GLN A 78 0.74 3.29 -10.69
N TYR A 79 -0.19 4.07 -10.12
CA TYR A 79 -0.25 4.28 -8.67
C TYR A 79 -0.50 2.96 -7.93
N LYS A 80 -1.44 2.14 -8.40
CA LYS A 80 -1.73 0.84 -7.79
C LYS A 80 -0.54 -0.12 -7.85
N GLU A 81 0.17 -0.15 -8.98
CA GLU A 81 1.41 -0.94 -9.11
C GLU A 81 2.53 -0.40 -8.20
N TYR A 82 2.60 0.92 -7.98
CA TYR A 82 3.54 1.53 -7.04
C TYR A 82 3.29 1.05 -5.62
N ILE A 83 2.04 1.13 -5.16
CA ILE A 83 1.67 0.63 -3.83
C ILE A 83 1.94 -0.85 -3.68
N ALA A 84 1.60 -1.66 -4.70
CA ALA A 84 1.84 -3.10 -4.63
C ALA A 84 3.34 -3.49 -4.60
N LYS A 85 4.24 -2.60 -5.05
CA LYS A 85 5.69 -2.83 -5.12
C LYS A 85 6.47 -2.13 -4.02
N LEU A 86 5.81 -1.40 -3.11
CA LEU A 86 6.49 -0.73 -2.00
C LEU A 86 7.27 -1.72 -1.13
N ALA A 87 6.77 -2.95 -0.93
CA ALA A 87 7.54 -3.96 -0.20
C ALA A 87 8.81 -4.41 -0.96
N ASP A 88 8.75 -4.47 -2.29
CA ASP A 88 9.88 -4.91 -3.12
C ASP A 88 10.99 -3.85 -3.23
N SER A 89 10.64 -2.55 -3.09
CA SER A 89 11.59 -1.45 -3.28
C SER A 89 12.52 -1.20 -2.09
N TYR A 90 12.17 -1.70 -0.90
CA TYR A 90 12.96 -1.54 0.34
C TYR A 90 13.67 -2.84 0.77
N ASP A 91 13.74 -3.83 -0.12
CA ASP A 91 14.42 -5.11 0.11
C ASP A 91 15.90 -5.07 -0.34
N GLU A 92 16.37 -3.94 -0.88
CA GLU A 92 17.78 -3.75 -1.23
C GLU A 92 18.59 -3.38 0.02
N PRO A 93 19.58 -4.21 0.44
CA PRO A 93 20.36 -3.92 1.62
C PRO A 93 21.10 -2.59 1.42
N SER A 94 20.86 -1.63 2.31
CA SER A 94 21.61 -0.38 2.35
C SER A 94 23.12 -0.65 2.29
N GLU A 95 23.87 0.10 1.49
CA GLU A 95 25.32 -0.11 1.30
C GLU A 95 26.12 -0.04 2.62
N ASN A 96 25.51 0.56 3.64
CA ASN A 96 26.01 0.71 5.01
C ASN A 96 25.47 -0.33 6.00
N GLY A 97 24.55 -1.22 5.61
CA GLY A 97 24.14 -2.39 6.39
C GLY A 97 23.25 -2.10 7.61
N GLU A 98 22.64 -0.92 7.69
CA GLU A 98 21.81 -0.50 8.83
C GLU A 98 20.46 0.05 8.34
N GLU A 99 19.74 -0.73 7.53
CA GLU A 99 18.32 -0.45 7.34
C GLU A 99 17.54 -1.17 8.43
N THR A 100 17.05 -0.41 9.40
CA THR A 100 16.34 -0.97 10.56
C THR A 100 14.88 -1.22 10.27
N ILE A 101 14.27 -0.45 9.35
CA ILE A 101 12.86 -0.57 8.97
C ILE A 101 12.74 -1.12 7.55
N THR A 102 11.90 -2.14 7.36
CA THR A 102 11.51 -2.65 6.05
C THR A 102 10.00 -2.61 5.88
N ILE A 103 9.52 -2.46 4.64
CA ILE A 103 8.10 -2.62 4.30
C ILE A 103 7.84 -4.10 4.02
N THR A 104 7.04 -4.76 4.84
CA THR A 104 6.77 -6.21 4.72
C THR A 104 5.57 -6.51 3.83
N SER A 105 4.61 -5.59 3.75
CA SER A 105 3.52 -5.66 2.78
C SER A 105 2.91 -4.29 2.53
N SER A 106 2.27 -4.15 1.38
CA SER A 106 1.61 -2.92 0.97
C SER A 106 0.51 -3.24 -0.04
N LYS A 107 -0.65 -2.59 0.11
CA LYS A 107 -1.78 -2.79 -0.79
C LYS A 107 -2.74 -1.61 -0.71
N MET A 108 -3.51 -1.43 -1.78
CA MET A 108 -4.76 -0.69 -1.70
C MET A 108 -5.88 -1.61 -1.24
N ILE A 109 -6.61 -1.21 -0.21
CA ILE A 109 -7.83 -1.88 0.24
C ILE A 109 -8.98 -1.54 -0.71
N ASP A 110 -9.07 -0.27 -1.10
CA ASP A 110 -9.97 0.29 -2.09
C ASP A 110 -9.31 1.50 -2.76
N ASP A 111 -10.06 2.24 -3.59
CA ASP A 111 -9.54 3.38 -4.36
C ASP A 111 -9.03 4.55 -3.51
N GLN A 112 -9.38 4.63 -2.22
CA GLN A 112 -9.00 5.73 -1.32
C GLN A 112 -8.29 5.26 -0.04
N THR A 113 -8.25 3.95 0.22
CA THR A 113 -7.71 3.38 1.45
C THR A 113 -6.56 2.45 1.16
N MET A 114 -5.47 2.64 1.89
CA MET A 114 -4.24 1.89 1.72
C MET A 114 -3.73 1.36 3.04
N GLU A 115 -3.09 0.20 3.00
CA GLU A 115 -2.48 -0.44 4.15
C GLU A 115 -1.02 -0.76 3.83
N ILE A 116 -0.12 -0.31 4.70
CA ILE A 116 1.32 -0.56 4.64
C ILE A 116 1.72 -1.22 5.97
N MET A 117 2.40 -2.36 5.90
CA MET A 117 2.97 -3.03 7.06
C MET A 117 4.48 -2.84 7.04
N ILE A 118 5.05 -2.47 8.18
CA ILE A 118 6.48 -2.31 8.38
C ILE A 118 7.00 -3.29 9.42
N HIS A 119 8.29 -3.58 9.37
CA HIS A 119 9.00 -4.31 10.41
C HIS A 119 10.23 -3.50 10.82
N ASN A 120 10.32 -3.16 12.10
CA ASN A 120 11.48 -2.49 12.67
C ASN A 120 12.33 -3.48 13.45
N THR A 121 13.58 -3.66 13.02
CA THR A 121 14.59 -4.48 13.68
C THR A 121 15.37 -3.71 14.74
N ASP A 122 15.20 -2.39 14.83
CA ASP A 122 15.76 -1.59 15.90
C ASP A 122 15.13 -1.99 17.24
N THR A 123 16.00 -2.35 18.19
CA THR A 123 15.62 -2.74 19.55
C THR A 123 16.12 -1.74 20.59
N SER A 124 16.66 -0.60 20.13
CA SER A 124 17.11 0.49 20.98
C SER A 124 15.95 1.28 21.57
N ASP A 125 16.27 2.13 22.55
CA ASP A 125 15.33 3.08 23.15
C ASP A 125 14.79 4.12 22.13
N TRP A 126 15.34 4.17 20.91
CA TRP A 126 14.94 5.07 19.83
C TRP A 126 14.03 4.42 18.78
N SER A 127 13.71 3.12 18.92
CA SER A 127 12.88 2.36 17.97
C SER A 127 11.56 3.06 17.65
N GLU A 128 10.84 3.55 18.67
CA GLU A 128 9.58 4.28 18.48
C GLU A 128 9.76 5.60 17.70
N LEU A 129 10.84 6.33 17.95
CA LEU A 129 11.13 7.56 17.20
C LEU A 129 11.45 7.25 15.74
N THR A 130 12.21 6.17 15.50
CA THR A 130 12.54 5.68 14.17
C THR A 130 11.28 5.29 13.40
N ASP A 131 10.33 4.61 14.05
CA ASP A 131 9.02 4.28 13.46
C ASP A 131 8.23 5.54 13.10
N GLN A 132 8.14 6.52 14.00
CA GLN A 132 7.41 7.76 13.75
C GLN A 132 7.97 8.56 12.57
N PHE A 133 9.31 8.66 12.46
CA PHE A 133 9.94 9.32 11.31
C PHE A 133 9.67 8.58 10.00
N PHE A 134 9.74 7.25 10.02
CA PHE A 134 9.45 6.45 8.83
C PHE A 134 7.98 6.58 8.42
N VAL A 135 7.06 6.53 9.39
CA VAL A 135 5.62 6.76 9.21
C VAL A 135 5.35 8.11 8.55
N LEU A 136 5.95 9.19 9.06
CA LEU A 136 5.82 10.53 8.49
C LEU A 136 6.31 10.56 7.04
N PHE A 137 7.49 10.00 6.79
CA PHE A 137 8.11 10.00 5.47
C PHE A 137 7.27 9.23 4.45
N ILE A 138 6.88 8.00 4.78
CA ILE A 138 6.13 7.14 3.85
C ILE A 138 4.72 7.67 3.63
N ASP A 139 4.02 8.17 4.66
CA ASP A 139 2.71 8.81 4.50
C ASP A 139 2.81 9.99 3.54
N THR A 140 3.72 10.93 3.80
CA THR A 140 3.87 12.14 3.00
C THR A 140 4.11 11.82 1.53
N PHE A 141 5.07 10.96 1.22
CA PHE A 141 5.43 10.65 -0.17
C PHE A 141 4.32 9.87 -0.88
N THR A 142 3.73 8.89 -0.19
CA THR A 142 2.63 8.07 -0.72
C THR A 142 1.39 8.90 -1.01
N ARG A 143 1.08 9.85 -0.13
CA ARG A 143 -0.02 10.81 -0.22
C ARG A 143 0.19 11.80 -1.36
N GLN A 144 1.39 12.35 -1.50
CA GLN A 144 1.72 13.23 -2.63
C GLN A 144 1.53 12.48 -3.96
N LEU A 145 2.03 11.25 -4.09
CA LEU A 145 1.81 10.45 -5.30
C LEU A 145 0.34 10.13 -5.56
N TYR A 146 -0.47 9.97 -4.51
CA TYR A 146 -1.92 9.79 -4.65
C TYR A 146 -2.58 11.03 -5.25
N LEU A 147 -2.29 12.21 -4.67
CA LEU A 147 -2.84 13.51 -5.09
C LEU A 147 -2.45 13.84 -6.53
N HIS A 148 -1.31 13.32 -6.99
CA HIS A 148 -0.81 13.42 -8.34
C HIS A 148 -1.15 12.20 -9.20
N SER A 149 -2.25 11.50 -8.89
CA SER A 149 -2.73 10.35 -9.67
C SER A 149 -4.17 10.50 -10.14
N ASP A 150 -4.60 9.65 -11.07
CA ASP A 150 -6.00 9.53 -11.52
C ASP A 150 -6.98 9.05 -10.43
N TYR A 151 -6.52 8.67 -9.23
CA TYR A 151 -7.40 8.44 -8.09
C TYR A 151 -7.86 9.74 -7.41
N ALA A 152 -7.05 10.80 -7.48
CA ALA A 152 -7.35 12.07 -6.82
C ALA A 152 -8.58 12.74 -7.44
N LYS A 153 -9.52 13.13 -6.59
CA LYS A 153 -10.73 13.86 -6.98
C LYS A 153 -10.73 15.22 -6.28
N GLY A 154 -10.09 16.21 -6.90
CA GLY A 154 -9.92 17.52 -6.28
C GLY A 154 -8.95 17.45 -5.10
N GLU A 155 -9.39 17.85 -3.92
CA GLU A 155 -8.57 17.90 -2.69
C GLU A 155 -8.78 16.66 -1.79
N ASP A 156 -9.47 15.63 -2.28
CA ASP A 156 -9.72 14.40 -1.53
C ASP A 156 -8.41 13.66 -1.23
N GLN A 157 -8.09 13.57 0.06
CA GLN A 157 -6.93 12.87 0.59
C GLN A 157 -7.20 11.36 0.78
N PRO A 158 -6.21 10.49 0.56
CA PRO A 158 -6.35 9.07 0.87
C PRO A 158 -6.32 8.83 2.37
N LYS A 159 -6.93 7.72 2.80
CA LYS A 159 -6.70 7.12 4.11
C LYS A 159 -5.50 6.18 4.03
N ILE A 160 -4.44 6.48 4.76
CA ILE A 160 -3.24 5.66 4.83
C ILE A 160 -3.16 5.04 6.23
N ILE A 161 -3.12 3.71 6.28
CA ILE A 161 -3.01 2.93 7.51
C ILE A 161 -1.63 2.27 7.52
N ILE A 162 -0.81 2.61 8.51
CA ILE A 162 0.52 2.03 8.69
C ILE A 162 0.53 1.20 9.97
N LYS A 163 0.95 -0.06 9.84
CA LYS A 163 0.97 -1.04 10.92
C LYS A 163 2.36 -1.65 11.08
N ASP A 164 2.64 -2.19 12.27
CA ASP A 164 3.76 -3.09 12.45
C ASP A 164 3.42 -4.54 12.02
N ASP A 165 4.38 -5.45 12.15
CA ASP A 165 4.25 -6.88 11.82
C ASP A 165 3.38 -7.68 12.81
N THR A 166 2.96 -7.04 13.92
CA THR A 166 2.00 -7.57 14.89
C THR A 166 0.57 -7.05 14.67
N GLU A 167 0.36 -6.30 13.57
CA GLU A 167 -0.89 -5.59 13.22
C GLU A 167 -1.25 -4.42 14.15
N HIS A 168 -0.33 -3.96 15.00
CA HIS A 168 -0.53 -2.74 15.77
C HIS A 168 -0.52 -1.53 14.83
N VAL A 169 -1.52 -0.66 14.96
CA VAL A 169 -1.64 0.55 14.14
C VAL A 169 -0.69 1.62 14.67
N LEU A 170 0.32 1.95 13.87
CA LEU A 170 1.27 3.03 14.14
C LEU A 170 0.71 4.38 13.69
N SER A 171 -0.04 4.39 12.58
CA SER A 171 -0.73 5.58 12.07
C SER A 171 -1.98 5.21 11.27
N GLU A 172 -3.00 6.05 11.37
CA GLU A 172 -4.23 6.00 10.58
C GLU A 172 -4.61 7.44 10.20
N ALA A 173 -4.04 7.93 9.09
CA ALA A 173 -4.12 9.33 8.70
C ALA A 173 -5.01 9.52 7.46
N THR A 174 -5.93 10.48 7.53
CA THR A 174 -6.79 10.91 6.41
C THR A 174 -6.36 12.25 5.81
N ASP A 175 -5.27 12.83 6.31
CA ASP A 175 -4.63 14.06 5.81
C ASP A 175 -3.13 13.98 6.13
N PHE A 176 -2.33 14.97 5.69
CA PHE A 176 -0.92 15.06 6.05
C PHE A 176 -0.75 15.03 7.57
N ILE A 177 0.21 14.23 8.03
CA ILE A 177 0.58 14.18 9.44
C ILE A 177 1.29 15.48 9.81
N GLU A 178 0.67 16.28 10.67
CA GLU A 178 1.30 17.46 11.25
C GLU A 178 2.16 17.05 12.45
N MET A 179 3.42 17.48 12.47
CA MET A 179 4.24 17.40 13.68
C MET A 179 3.83 18.56 14.58
N GLU A 180 3.36 18.30 15.80
CA GLU A 180 3.09 19.35 16.78
C GLU A 180 4.39 20.15 17.00
N GLU A 181 4.40 21.42 16.59
CA GLU A 181 5.45 22.34 17.00
C GLU A 181 5.32 22.51 18.52
N SER A 182 6.28 21.97 19.27
CA SER A 182 6.35 22.23 20.71
C SER A 182 6.62 23.72 20.90
N GLU A 183 5.61 24.46 21.37
CA GLU A 183 5.80 25.85 21.82
C GLU A 183 6.83 25.85 22.97
N GLU A 184 8.04 26.39 22.72
CA GLU A 184 9.07 26.65 23.73
C GLU A 184 8.74 27.87 24.62
#